data_AF-A0A6L3ILB3-F1
#
_entry.id   AF-A0A6L3ILB3-F1
#
_cell.length_a   1.000
_cell.length_b   1.000
_cell.length_c   1.000
_cell.angle_alpha   90.00
_cell.angle_beta   90.00
_cell.angle_gamma   90.00
#
_symmetry.space_group_name_H-M   'P 1'
#
loop_
_entity.id
_entity.type
_entity.pdbx_description
1 polymer ?
#
loop_
_entity_poly.entity_id
_entity_poly.type
_entity_poly.pdbx_seq_one_letter_code
_entity_poly.pdbx_strand_id
1 'polypeptide(L)'
;MLNFIVVFCGFFIAVALARIIIPRILIISLRKRLFDTPDARKVHKKPVSRLGGVSFFPAILFTVTFLIGICYMTGWVSLVDTGQHWVQILFMCTGLTLLYIVGIADDLIGVRYRQKFIVQLIAAFMFPLAGLYINDFYGLFGIHA
;
A
#
# COMPACT_ATOMS: atom_id res chain seq x y z
N MET A 1 19.31 -4.25 18.63
CA MET A 1 18.25 -3.58 19.42
C MET A 1 17.59 -2.44 18.67
N LEU A 2 18.34 -1.52 18.08
CA LEU A 2 17.78 -0.34 17.41
C LEU A 2 16.82 -0.65 16.25
N ASN A 3 17.08 -1.72 15.47
CA ASN A 3 16.16 -2.18 14.41
C ASN A 3 14.77 -2.52 14.96
N PHE A 4 14.70 -3.19 16.12
CA PHE A 4 13.41 -3.48 16.75
C PHE A 4 12.70 -2.21 17.18
N ILE A 5 13.42 -1.23 17.71
CA ILE A 5 12.87 0.07 18.11
C ILE A 5 12.24 0.76 16.89
N VAL A 6 12.94 0.80 15.74
CA VAL A 6 12.41 1.39 14.51
C VAL A 6 11.14 0.68 14.02
N VAL A 7 11.11 -0.65 14.08
CA VAL A 7 9.91 -1.44 13.71
C VAL A 7 8.73 -1.14 14.64
N PHE A 8 8.95 -1.12 15.96
CA PHE A 8 7.91 -0.76 16.92
C PHE A 8 7.43 0.69 16.73
N CYS A 9 8.34 1.63 16.52
CA CYS A 9 7.98 3.01 16.18
C CYS A 9 7.10 3.07 14.93
N GLY A 10 7.46 2.34 13.86
CA GLY A 10 6.66 2.23 12.66
C GLY A 10 5.26 1.69 12.90
N PHE A 11 5.16 0.63 13.69
CA PHE A 11 3.88 0.05 14.08
C PHE A 11 2.99 1.09 14.81
N PHE A 12 3.52 1.77 15.82
CA PHE A 12 2.75 2.77 16.56
C PHE A 12 2.35 3.98 15.71
N ILE A 13 3.24 4.46 14.83
CA ILE A 13 2.93 5.54 13.87
C ILE A 13 1.81 5.10 12.93
N ALA A 14 1.89 3.90 12.36
CA ALA A 14 0.87 3.36 11.46
C ALA A 14 -0.49 3.23 12.17
N VAL A 15 -0.51 2.72 13.40
CA VAL A 15 -1.74 2.60 14.22
C VAL A 15 -2.33 3.98 14.52
N ALA A 16 -1.51 4.96 14.89
CA ALA A 16 -1.97 6.32 15.15
C ALA A 16 -2.57 6.98 13.90
N LEU A 17 -1.91 6.84 12.75
CA LEU A 17 -2.41 7.35 11.47
C LEU A 17 -3.69 6.66 11.04
N ALA A 18 -3.76 5.33 11.12
CA ALA A 18 -4.97 4.58 10.80
C ALA A 18 -6.14 5.04 11.68
N ARG A 19 -5.93 5.22 12.98
CA ARG A 19 -6.94 5.72 13.92
C ARG A 19 -7.46 7.11 13.57
N ILE A 20 -6.64 7.98 12.97
CA ILE A 20 -7.04 9.33 12.53
C ILE A 20 -7.73 9.30 11.16
N ILE A 21 -7.20 8.51 10.22
CA ILE A 21 -7.63 8.47 8.82
C ILE A 21 -8.95 7.72 8.64
N ILE A 22 -9.10 6.54 9.27
CA ILE A 22 -10.29 5.68 9.15
C ILE A 22 -11.60 6.42 9.52
N PRO A 23 -11.74 7.11 10.68
CA PRO A 23 -12.99 7.77 11.02
C PRO A 23 -13.31 8.93 10.05
N ARG A 24 -12.29 9.62 9.53
CA ARG A 24 -12.48 10.68 8.53
C ARG A 24 -13.01 10.12 7.21
N ILE A 25 -12.43 9.01 6.73
CA ILE A 25 -12.91 8.32 5.53
C ILE A 25 -14.34 7.80 5.74
N LEU A 26 -14.66 7.26 6.92
CA LEU A 26 -16.00 6.80 7.26
C LEU A 26 -17.03 7.95 7.19
N ILE A 27 -16.72 9.11 7.76
CA ILE A 27 -17.59 10.31 7.70
C ILE A 27 -17.77 10.78 6.25
N ILE A 28 -16.71 10.80 5.45
CA ILE A 28 -16.78 11.19 4.03
C ILE A 28 -17.65 10.20 3.24
N SER A 29 -17.47 8.89 3.47
CA SER A 29 -18.29 7.84 2.87
C SER A 29 -19.77 7.99 3.23
N LEU A 30 -20.06 8.33 4.50
CA LEU A 30 -21.42 8.62 5.00
C LEU A 30 -22.04 9.83 4.31
N ARG A 31 -21.29 10.94 4.21
CA ARG A 31 -21.80 12.19 3.61
C ARG A 31 -22.01 12.08 2.10
N LYS A 32 -21.13 11.40 1.39
CA LYS A 32 -21.21 11.26 -0.07
C LYS A 32 -22.15 10.16 -0.54
N ARG A 33 -22.86 9.48 0.39
CA ARG A 33 -23.72 8.32 0.10
C ARG A 33 -23.04 7.30 -0.82
N LEU A 34 -21.74 7.08 -0.62
CA LEU A 34 -20.95 6.05 -1.32
C LEU A 34 -21.26 4.68 -0.70
N PHE A 35 -22.55 4.37 -0.63
CA PHE A 35 -23.08 3.16 -0.07
C PHE A 35 -23.60 2.29 -1.19
N ASP A 36 -23.26 1.02 -1.08
CA ASP A 36 -23.99 -0.02 -1.78
C ASP A 36 -25.44 0.01 -1.27
N THR A 37 -26.39 0.39 -2.12
CA THR A 37 -27.81 0.17 -1.83
C THR A 37 -28.02 -1.33 -1.70
N PRO A 38 -28.55 -1.84 -0.56
CA PRO A 38 -28.70 -3.26 -0.35
C PRO A 38 -29.70 -3.82 -1.36
N ASP A 39 -29.19 -4.59 -2.32
CA ASP A 39 -29.98 -5.34 -3.29
C ASP A 39 -30.46 -6.67 -2.66
N ALA A 40 -31.53 -7.25 -3.20
CA ALA A 40 -32.25 -8.42 -2.67
C ALA A 40 -31.40 -9.71 -2.52
N ARG A 41 -30.12 -9.67 -2.90
CA ARG A 41 -29.13 -10.75 -2.85
C ARG A 41 -28.12 -10.66 -1.68
N LYS A 42 -28.14 -9.62 -0.83
CA LYS A 42 -27.15 -9.44 0.26
C LYS A 42 -27.74 -9.63 1.68
N VAL A 43 -27.06 -10.46 2.48
CA VAL A 43 -27.42 -10.81 3.88
C VAL A 43 -27.28 -9.62 4.86
N HIS A 44 -26.61 -8.53 4.46
CA HIS A 44 -26.27 -7.42 5.34
C HIS A 44 -27.32 -6.29 5.28
N LYS A 45 -27.93 -5.97 6.43
CA LYS A 45 -28.92 -4.87 6.57
C LYS A 45 -28.31 -3.47 6.77
N LYS A 46 -26.99 -3.35 6.96
CA LYS A 46 -26.29 -2.07 7.19
C LYS A 46 -25.34 -1.76 6.03
N PRO A 47 -25.30 -0.52 5.52
CA PRO A 47 -24.40 -0.16 4.44
C PRO A 47 -22.95 -0.13 4.95
N VAL A 48 -22.07 -0.88 4.27
CA VAL A 48 -20.64 -0.96 4.59
C VAL A 48 -19.86 -0.10 3.60
N SER A 49 -18.96 0.76 4.10
CA SER A 49 -18.13 1.60 3.24
C SER A 49 -17.15 0.73 2.44
N ARG A 50 -17.15 0.88 1.11
CA ARG A 50 -16.19 0.22 0.22
C ARG A 50 -14.78 0.80 0.33
N LEU A 51 -14.65 2.01 0.91
CA LEU A 51 -13.42 2.81 0.93
C LEU A 51 -12.45 2.48 2.08
N GLY A 52 -12.66 1.38 2.83
CA GLY A 52 -11.78 1.02 3.95
C GLY A 52 -10.32 0.85 3.52
N GLY A 53 -10.10 0.29 2.31
CA GLY A 53 -8.78 0.12 1.70
C GLY A 53 -8.02 1.43 1.45
N VAL A 54 -8.74 2.53 1.26
CA VAL A 54 -8.17 3.85 0.94
C VAL A 54 -7.34 4.42 2.11
N SER A 55 -7.61 3.97 3.33
CA SER A 55 -6.88 4.42 4.52
C SER A 55 -5.46 3.87 4.62
N PHE A 56 -5.20 2.68 4.10
CA PHE A 56 -3.97 1.93 4.35
C PHE A 56 -2.79 2.47 3.58
N PHE A 57 -2.96 2.73 2.28
CA PHE A 57 -1.84 3.16 1.45
C PHE A 57 -1.20 4.48 1.92
N PRO A 58 -1.94 5.56 2.23
CA PRO A 58 -1.35 6.78 2.78
C PRO A 58 -0.65 6.56 4.12
N ALA A 59 -1.20 5.71 5.00
CA ALA A 59 -0.59 5.38 6.28
C ALA A 59 0.74 4.63 6.10
N ILE A 60 0.77 3.64 5.21
CA ILE A 60 1.99 2.87 4.87
C ILE A 60 3.03 3.79 4.22
N LEU A 61 2.63 4.55 3.19
CA LEU A 61 3.52 5.44 2.47
C LEU A 61 4.17 6.46 3.40
N PHE A 62 3.38 7.13 4.24
CA PHE A 62 3.90 8.08 5.23
C PHE A 62 4.84 7.41 6.23
N THR A 63 4.42 6.29 6.83
CA THR A 63 5.23 5.61 7.86
C THR A 63 6.58 5.17 7.31
N VAL A 64 6.59 4.54 6.12
CA VAL A 64 7.81 4.05 5.47
C VAL A 64 8.74 5.21 5.10
N THR A 65 8.22 6.22 4.39
CA THR A 65 9.03 7.38 3.97
C THR A 65 9.58 8.18 5.15
N PHE A 66 8.78 8.37 6.20
CA PHE A 66 9.20 9.07 7.41
C PHE A 66 10.31 8.33 8.16
N LEU A 67 10.18 7.01 8.33
CA LEU A 67 11.20 6.22 9.01
C LEU A 67 12.49 6.11 8.22
N ILE A 68 12.42 5.95 6.89
CA ILE A 68 13.60 5.96 6.03
C ILE A 68 14.32 7.31 6.15
N GLY A 69 13.59 8.42 6.11
CA GLY A 69 14.14 9.76 6.26
C GLY A 69 14.84 9.97 7.62
N ILE A 70 14.19 9.56 8.72
CA ILE A 70 14.79 9.63 10.06
C ILE A 70 16.06 8.78 10.13
N CYS A 71 15.98 7.51 9.70
CA CYS A 71 17.12 6.59 9.78
C CYS A 71 18.30 7.09 8.94
N TYR A 72 18.04 7.71 7.79
CA TYR A 72 19.06 8.33 6.95
C TYR A 72 19.72 9.55 7.63
N MET A 73 18.93 10.43 8.25
CA MET A 73 19.46 11.62 8.93
C MET A 73 20.25 11.31 10.21
N THR A 74 19.79 10.34 10.99
CA THR A 74 20.36 10.04 12.31
C THR A 74 21.46 8.98 12.27
N GLY A 75 21.58 8.24 11.16
CA GLY A 75 22.52 7.12 11.02
C GLY A 75 22.25 5.98 12.01
N TRP A 76 21.07 5.97 12.64
CA TRP A 76 20.68 5.04 13.68
C TRP A 76 20.77 3.60 13.20
N VAL A 77 20.09 3.31 12.11
CA VAL A 77 20.14 2.00 11.47
C VAL A 77 21.02 2.14 10.25
N SER A 78 21.99 1.24 10.11
CA SER A 78 22.65 1.03 8.82
C SER A 78 21.59 0.52 7.84
N LEU A 79 20.96 1.46 7.16
CA LEU A 79 20.12 1.18 6.01
C LEU A 79 21.09 0.67 4.94
N VAL A 80 21.11 -0.65 4.76
CA VAL A 80 21.89 -1.35 3.74
C VAL A 80 21.79 -0.57 2.45
N ASP A 81 22.94 -0.12 1.97
CA ASP A 81 23.17 0.56 0.69
C ASP A 81 21.97 1.37 0.18
N THR A 82 21.61 2.42 0.93
CA THR A 82 20.43 3.25 0.61
C THR A 82 20.49 3.77 -0.82
N GLY A 83 21.69 4.04 -1.36
CA GLY A 83 21.88 4.43 -2.76
C GLY A 83 21.51 3.34 -3.78
N GLN A 84 21.81 2.07 -3.48
CA GLN A 84 21.53 0.95 -4.39
C GLN A 84 20.04 0.57 -4.39
N HIS A 85 19.37 0.69 -3.24
CA HIS A 85 17.95 0.34 -3.10
C HIS A 85 16.99 1.52 -3.29
N TRP A 86 17.49 2.76 -3.38
CA TRP A 86 16.66 3.97 -3.55
C TRP A 86 15.75 3.88 -4.77
N VAL A 87 16.32 3.45 -5.90
CA VAL A 87 15.58 3.28 -7.16
C VAL A 87 14.44 2.27 -6.98
N GLN A 88 14.69 1.17 -6.27
CA GLN A 88 13.69 0.14 -5.99
C GLN A 88 12.53 0.65 -5.15
N ILE A 89 12.83 1.44 -4.11
CA ILE A 89 11.82 2.05 -3.25
C ILE A 89 10.97 3.06 -4.05
N LEU A 90 11.57 3.86 -4.93
CA LEU A 90 10.84 4.79 -5.79
C LEU A 90 9.88 4.07 -6.74
N PHE A 91 10.35 3.04 -7.45
CA PHE A 91 9.49 2.25 -8.34
C PHE A 91 8.39 1.49 -7.58
N MET A 92 8.67 0.98 -6.39
CA MET A 92 7.67 0.38 -5.51
C MET A 92 6.60 1.40 -5.12
N CYS A 93 6.99 2.60 -4.68
CA CYS A 93 6.05 3.68 -4.35
C CYS A 93 5.21 4.09 -5.55
N THR A 94 5.80 4.20 -6.74
CA THR A 94 5.08 4.51 -7.99
C THR A 94 4.06 3.43 -8.33
N GLY A 95 4.45 2.15 -8.29
CA GLY A 95 3.56 1.01 -8.56
C GLY A 95 2.40 0.93 -7.56
N LEU A 96 2.68 1.11 -6.26
CA LEU A 96 1.64 1.14 -5.24
C LEU A 96 0.70 2.34 -5.40
N THR A 97 1.21 3.51 -5.79
CA THR A 97 0.39 4.71 -6.05
C THR A 97 -0.56 4.48 -7.24
N LEU A 98 -0.08 3.83 -8.31
CA LEU A 98 -0.92 3.46 -9.46
C LEU A 98 -2.07 2.54 -9.05
N LEU A 99 -1.75 1.48 -8.30
CA LEU A 99 -2.75 0.54 -7.78
C LEU A 99 -3.74 1.22 -6.84
N TYR A 100 -3.27 2.14 -6.01
CA TYR A 100 -4.10 2.93 -5.11
C TYR A 100 -5.08 3.83 -5.86
N ILE A 101 -4.64 4.54 -6.89
CA ILE A 101 -5.51 5.40 -7.71
C ILE A 101 -6.59 4.58 -8.40
N VAL A 102 -6.23 3.43 -8.99
CA VAL A 102 -7.20 2.54 -9.64
C VAL A 102 -8.16 1.93 -8.63
N GLY A 103 -7.68 1.56 -7.44
CA GLY A 103 -8.52 1.08 -6.34
C GLY A 103 -9.57 2.11 -5.94
N ILE A 104 -9.16 3.37 -5.73
CA ILE A 104 -10.08 4.47 -5.46
C ILE A 104 -11.06 4.68 -6.61
N ALA A 105 -10.58 4.72 -7.86
CA ALA A 105 -11.43 4.94 -9.02
C ALA A 105 -12.49 3.84 -9.16
N ASP A 106 -12.11 2.60 -8.85
CA ASP A 106 -13.03 1.47 -8.84
C ASP A 106 -14.08 1.56 -7.74
N ASP A 107 -13.67 1.90 -6.51
CA ASP A 107 -14.58 2.07 -5.38
C ASP A 107 -15.59 3.20 -5.60
N LEU A 108 -15.20 4.26 -6.32
CA LEU A 108 -16.03 5.44 -6.57
C LEU A 108 -16.94 5.33 -7.80
N ILE A 109 -16.39 4.91 -8.95
CA ILE A 109 -17.06 5.00 -10.26
C ILE A 109 -17.29 3.61 -10.87
N GLY A 110 -16.56 2.58 -10.43
CA GLY A 110 -16.57 1.25 -11.02
C GLY A 110 -15.78 1.21 -12.33
N VAL A 111 -14.56 0.67 -12.28
CA VAL A 111 -13.66 0.61 -13.43
C VAL A 111 -13.85 -0.71 -14.19
N ARG A 112 -13.77 -0.69 -15.53
CA ARG A 112 -13.88 -1.93 -16.33
C ARG A 112 -12.68 -2.85 -16.08
N TYR A 113 -12.92 -4.17 -16.09
CA TYR A 113 -11.88 -5.19 -15.83
C TYR A 113 -10.64 -5.02 -16.72
N ARG A 114 -10.80 -4.64 -17.99
CA ARG A 114 -9.68 -4.44 -18.93
C ARG A 114 -8.73 -3.34 -18.47
N GLN A 115 -9.25 -2.23 -17.94
CA GLN A 115 -8.44 -1.11 -17.47
C GLN A 115 -7.69 -1.49 -16.19
N LYS A 116 -8.35 -2.20 -15.26
CA LYS A 116 -7.69 -2.71 -14.05
C LYS A 116 -6.52 -3.62 -14.38
N PHE A 117 -6.73 -4.55 -15.32
CA PHE A 117 -5.70 -5.49 -15.74
C PHE A 117 -4.49 -4.79 -16.35
N ILE A 118 -4.71 -3.80 -17.23
CA ILE A 118 -3.62 -3.01 -17.83
C ILE A 118 -2.81 -2.29 -16.75
N VAL A 119 -3.47 -1.65 -15.77
CA VAL A 119 -2.74 -0.93 -14.72
C VAL A 119 -2.01 -1.87 -13.78
N GLN A 120 -2.59 -3.02 -13.43
CA GLN A 120 -1.90 -4.05 -12.65
C GLN A 120 -0.66 -4.58 -13.38
N LEU A 121 -0.75 -4.77 -14.69
CA LEU A 121 0.37 -5.17 -15.52
C LEU A 121 1.48 -4.10 -15.53
N ILE A 122 1.13 -2.83 -15.71
CA ILE A 122 2.08 -1.70 -15.62
C ILE A 122 2.74 -1.64 -14.24
N ALA A 123 1.96 -1.79 -13.17
CA ALA A 123 2.50 -1.81 -11.81
C ALA A 123 3.46 -2.99 -11.58
N ALA A 124 3.17 -4.16 -12.14
CA ALA A 124 4.05 -5.33 -12.06
C ALA A 124 5.37 -5.09 -12.81
N PHE A 125 5.36 -4.38 -13.94
CA PHE A 125 6.58 -4.02 -14.67
C PHE A 125 7.51 -3.05 -13.91
N MET A 126 7.04 -2.39 -12.85
CA MET A 126 7.90 -1.54 -12.03
C MET A 126 9.01 -2.33 -11.31
N PHE A 127 8.79 -3.61 -11.00
CA PHE A 127 9.80 -4.46 -10.37
C PHE A 127 11.03 -4.73 -11.27
N PRO A 128 10.88 -5.27 -12.49
CA PRO A 128 12.04 -5.47 -13.38
C PRO A 128 12.69 -4.16 -13.81
N LEU A 129 11.92 -3.07 -13.96
CA LEU A 129 12.49 -1.73 -14.21
C LEU A 129 13.38 -1.24 -13.06
N ALA A 130 13.09 -1.66 -11.83
CA ALA A 130 13.93 -1.40 -10.67
C ALA A 130 15.14 -2.35 -10.56
N GLY A 131 15.34 -3.24 -11.53
CA GLY A 131 16.39 -4.26 -11.51
C GLY A 131 16.08 -5.45 -10.59
N LEU A 132 14.82 -5.63 -10.18
CA LEU A 132 14.38 -6.78 -9.40
C LEU A 132 13.90 -7.89 -10.33
N TYR A 133 14.68 -8.96 -10.39
CA TYR A 133 14.40 -10.15 -11.17
C TYR A 133 14.21 -11.36 -10.27
N ILE A 134 13.46 -12.35 -10.77
CA ILE A 134 13.36 -13.65 -10.12
C ILE A 134 14.69 -14.37 -10.39
N ASN A 135 15.58 -14.35 -9.40
CA ASN A 135 16.93 -14.91 -9.53
C ASN A 135 17.01 -16.36 -9.03
N ASP A 136 16.26 -16.68 -7.99
CA ASP A 136 16.21 -18.02 -7.40
C ASP A 136 14.83 -18.27 -6.79
N PHE A 137 14.46 -19.54 -6.73
CA PHE A 137 13.26 -20.04 -6.08
C PHE A 137 13.51 -20.44 -4.63
N TYR A 138 14.74 -20.28 -4.10
CA TYR A 138 15.12 -20.53 -2.71
C TYR A 138 14.68 -21.92 -2.21
N GLY A 139 14.76 -22.95 -3.07
CA GLY A 139 14.35 -24.31 -2.74
C GLY A 139 12.84 -24.59 -2.91
N LEU A 140 12.05 -23.61 -3.39
CA LEU A 140 10.67 -23.88 -3.82
C LEU A 140 10.72 -24.89 -4.99
N PHE A 141 10.04 -26.02 -4.83
CA PHE A 141 10.10 -27.19 -5.74
C PHE A 141 11.46 -27.91 -5.81
N GLY A 142 12.34 -27.72 -4.83
CA GLY A 142 13.69 -28.32 -4.83
C GLY A 142 14.64 -27.70 -5.86
N ILE A 143 14.24 -26.58 -6.46
CA ILE A 143 15.10 -25.79 -7.35
C ILE A 143 15.95 -24.88 -6.46
N HIS A 144 17.25 -25.16 -6.45
CA HIS A 144 18.29 -24.29 -5.92
C HIS A 144 19.05 -23.77 -7.14
N ALA A 145 18.81 -22.51 -7.52
CA ALA A 145 19.60 -21.87 -8.56
C ALA A 145 20.88 -21.26 -7.97
#